data_AF-A0A7V5K9T5-F1
#
_entry.id   AF-A0A7V5K9T5-F1
#
_cell.length_a   1.000
_cell.length_b   1.000
_cell.length_c   1.000
_cell.angle_alpha   90.00
_cell.angle_beta   90.00
_cell.angle_gamma   90.00
#
_symmetry.space_group_name_H-M   'P 1'
#
loop_
_entity.id
_entity.type
_entity.pdbx_description
1 polymer ?
#
loop_
_entity_poly.entity_id
_entity_poly.type
_entity_poly.pdbx_seq_one_letter_code
_entity_poly.pdbx_strand_id
1 'polypeptide(L)'
;FDGTTGIPFFKNYMLVLGIFYIPFIIVVITGSSNAVNLTDGCDGLAIGLCGLCFLAFTGIAYVSGRIDFSSYLQIEYIPGAGEMSIYCGAAIGAALGFLWFNSHPAEVFMGDTGSLALGGALGAIAILLKKELLLVIVGGVFVIEVLSVIIQVLSYRYRGGKRVFKMAPIHHHFELSGWPESKVVVRFWIIGALFALLMLATLKVR
;
A
#
# COMPACT_ATOMS: atom_id res chain seq x y z
N PHE A 1 -6.34 12.76 20.13
CA PHE A 1 -6.39 11.44 19.45
C PHE A 1 -7.86 11.06 19.44
N ASP A 2 -8.55 11.41 18.37
CA ASP A 2 -10.03 11.46 18.45
C ASP A 2 -10.66 10.11 18.06
N GLY A 3 -9.83 9.08 17.88
CA GLY A 3 -10.26 7.71 17.61
C GLY A 3 -11.05 7.55 16.32
N THR A 4 -10.95 8.51 15.39
CA THR A 4 -11.73 8.56 14.17
C THR A 4 -10.93 8.16 12.93
N THR A 5 -11.61 7.53 11.95
CA THR A 5 -11.08 7.27 10.60
C THR A 5 -12.13 7.68 9.56
N GLY A 6 -11.68 8.22 8.42
CA GLY A 6 -12.57 8.66 7.34
C GLY A 6 -13.10 7.48 6.52
N ILE A 7 -14.42 7.42 6.31
CA ILE A 7 -15.00 6.42 5.42
C ILE A 7 -14.83 6.89 3.96
N PRO A 8 -14.21 6.08 3.08
CA PRO A 8 -14.07 6.46 1.68
C PRO A 8 -15.45 6.53 1.02
N PHE A 9 -15.60 7.39 0.01
CA PHE A 9 -16.83 7.61 -0.79
C PHE A 9 -18.02 8.29 -0.09
N PHE A 10 -18.04 8.40 1.24
CA PHE A 10 -19.10 9.10 1.97
C PHE A 10 -18.58 10.42 2.58
N LYS A 11 -19.18 11.57 2.20
CA LYS A 11 -18.84 12.87 2.83
C LYS A 11 -19.32 12.90 4.28
N ASN A 12 -18.50 13.45 5.17
CA ASN A 12 -18.81 13.75 6.58
C ASN A 12 -19.07 12.55 7.51
N TYR A 13 -18.85 11.31 7.06
CA TYR A 13 -18.91 10.15 7.95
C TYR A 13 -17.51 9.79 8.45
N MET A 14 -17.27 10.12 9.71
CA MET A 14 -16.10 9.67 10.46
C MET A 14 -16.52 8.46 11.30
N LEU A 15 -15.85 7.34 11.11
CA LEU A 15 -16.05 6.17 11.95
C LEU A 15 -15.32 6.41 13.27
N VAL A 16 -16.07 6.57 14.35
CA VAL A 16 -15.54 6.72 15.71
C VAL A 16 -15.29 5.33 16.29
N LEU A 17 -14.03 4.93 16.39
CA LEU A 17 -13.59 3.65 16.96
C LEU A 17 -13.27 3.76 18.45
N GLY A 18 -12.99 4.96 18.96
CA GLY A 18 -12.64 5.17 20.38
C GLY A 18 -11.44 4.31 20.79
N ILE A 19 -11.59 3.50 21.84
CA ILE A 19 -10.51 2.62 22.34
C ILE A 19 -10.11 1.54 21.33
N PHE A 20 -11.01 1.12 20.44
CA PHE A 20 -10.71 0.15 19.38
C PHE A 20 -9.82 0.74 18.28
N TYR A 21 -9.55 2.04 18.29
CA TYR A 21 -8.59 2.65 17.38
C TYR A 21 -7.16 2.13 17.63
N ILE A 22 -6.80 1.81 18.89
CA ILE A 22 -5.47 1.28 19.24
C ILE A 22 -5.20 -0.09 18.56
N PRO A 23 -6.03 -1.13 18.75
CA PRO A 23 -5.82 -2.38 18.04
C PRO A 23 -5.95 -2.21 16.52
N PHE A 24 -6.78 -1.29 16.04
CA PHE A 24 -6.89 -0.99 14.61
C PHE A 24 -5.57 -0.45 14.02
N ILE A 25 -4.92 0.53 14.65
CA ILE A 25 -3.63 1.05 14.15
C ILE A 25 -2.53 -0.02 14.20
N ILE A 26 -2.54 -0.91 15.20
CA ILE A 26 -1.60 -2.04 15.28
C ILE A 26 -1.78 -2.94 14.06
N VAL A 27 -3.03 -3.27 13.71
CA VAL A 27 -3.34 -4.08 12.53
C VAL A 27 -2.92 -3.36 11.24
N VAL A 28 -3.17 -2.06 11.12
CA VAL A 28 -2.78 -1.28 9.94
C VAL A 28 -1.26 -1.30 9.75
N ILE A 29 -0.48 -0.98 10.80
CA ILE A 29 0.99 -0.93 10.71
C ILE A 29 1.60 -2.32 10.49
N THR A 30 1.22 -3.30 11.32
CA THR A 30 1.77 -4.66 11.20
C THR A 30 1.31 -5.33 9.91
N GLY A 31 0.06 -5.10 9.50
CA GLY A 31 -0.50 -5.59 8.25
C GLY A 31 0.23 -5.03 7.04
N SER A 32 0.45 -3.71 6.98
CA SER A 32 1.15 -3.09 5.85
C SER A 32 2.63 -3.48 5.79
N SER A 33 3.34 -3.56 6.92
CA SER A 33 4.72 -4.07 6.97
C SER A 33 4.83 -5.50 6.43
N ASN A 34 3.98 -6.41 6.90
CA ASN A 34 3.99 -7.80 6.42
C ASN A 34 3.53 -7.92 4.97
N ALA A 35 2.60 -7.08 4.52
CA ALA A 35 2.12 -7.10 3.14
C ALA A 35 3.22 -6.73 2.14
N VAL A 36 4.01 -5.70 2.45
CA VAL A 36 5.17 -5.31 1.63
C VAL A 36 6.24 -6.41 1.67
N ASN A 37 6.53 -6.97 2.85
CA ASN A 37 7.49 -8.07 3.01
C ASN A 37 7.10 -9.32 2.19
N LEU A 38 5.83 -9.75 2.23
CA LEU A 38 5.35 -10.87 1.43
C LEU A 38 5.39 -10.61 -0.08
N THR A 39 5.43 -9.34 -0.50
CA THR A 39 5.46 -8.94 -1.91
C THR A 39 6.90 -8.77 -2.43
N ASP A 40 7.89 -8.76 -1.54
CA ASP A 40 9.33 -8.66 -1.86
C ASP A 40 9.92 -10.02 -2.27
N GLY A 41 9.30 -10.66 -3.28
CA GLY A 41 9.67 -11.98 -3.80
C GLY A 41 10.18 -11.97 -5.25
N CYS A 42 10.09 -10.83 -5.94
CA CYS A 42 10.56 -10.62 -7.31
C CYS A 42 11.30 -9.29 -7.44
N ASP A 43 12.27 -9.23 -8.35
CA ASP A 43 13.11 -8.06 -8.64
C ASP A 43 12.26 -6.83 -9.02
N GLY A 44 12.31 -5.78 -8.22
CA GLY A 44 11.59 -4.52 -8.45
C GLY A 44 10.10 -4.52 -8.09
N LEU A 45 9.50 -5.67 -7.73
CA LEU A 45 8.05 -5.76 -7.48
C LEU A 45 7.61 -4.86 -6.31
N ALA A 46 8.14 -5.13 -5.12
CA ALA A 46 7.74 -4.43 -3.90
C ALA A 46 8.12 -2.94 -3.95
N ILE A 47 9.34 -2.60 -4.37
CA ILE A 47 9.79 -1.19 -4.38
C ILE A 47 9.01 -0.33 -5.36
N GLY A 48 8.69 -0.87 -6.56
CA GLY A 48 7.91 -0.13 -7.55
C GLY A 48 6.48 0.15 -7.07
N LEU A 49 5.84 -0.85 -6.45
CA LEU A 49 4.51 -0.69 -5.84
C LEU A 49 4.53 0.29 -4.66
N CYS A 50 5.56 0.24 -3.81
CA CYS A 50 5.76 1.21 -2.72
C CYS A 50 5.90 2.63 -3.26
N GLY A 51 6.72 2.84 -4.30
CA GLY A 51 6.90 4.13 -4.95
C GLY A 51 5.59 4.71 -5.49
N LEU A 52 4.76 3.89 -6.12
CA LEU A 52 3.41 4.30 -6.58
C LEU A 52 2.48 4.66 -5.42
N CYS A 53 2.53 3.92 -4.31
CA CYS A 53 1.76 4.25 -3.11
C CYS A 53 2.19 5.59 -2.50
N PHE A 54 3.50 5.80 -2.32
CA PHE A 54 4.02 7.09 -1.84
C PHE A 54 3.66 8.23 -2.78
N LEU A 55 3.69 8.02 -4.11
CA LEU A 55 3.28 9.03 -5.08
C LEU A 55 1.82 9.46 -4.89
N ALA A 56 0.91 8.51 -4.70
CA ALA A 56 -0.49 8.81 -4.41
C ALA A 56 -0.63 9.55 -3.06
N PHE A 57 0.06 9.10 -2.02
CA PHE A 57 0.04 9.73 -0.71
C PHE A 57 0.65 11.14 -0.70
N THR A 58 1.65 11.43 -1.55
CA THR A 58 2.17 12.79 -1.74
C THR A 58 1.05 13.74 -2.15
N GLY A 59 0.23 13.35 -3.13
CA GLY A 59 -0.92 14.15 -3.57
C GLY A 59 -1.95 14.35 -2.46
N ILE A 60 -2.32 13.28 -1.75
CA ILE A 60 -3.27 13.35 -0.64
C ILE A 60 -2.76 14.25 0.49
N ALA A 61 -1.49 14.09 0.88
CA ALA A 61 -0.85 14.85 1.95
C ALA A 61 -0.80 16.35 1.61
N TYR A 62 -0.41 16.68 0.38
CA TYR A 62 -0.34 18.06 -0.09
C TYR A 62 -1.71 18.74 -0.06
N VAL A 63 -2.75 18.06 -0.55
CA VAL A 63 -4.11 18.59 -0.59
C VAL A 63 -4.70 18.71 0.82
N SER A 64 -4.46 17.73 1.70
CA SER A 64 -4.97 17.74 3.09
C SER A 64 -4.27 18.79 3.96
N GLY A 65 -3.02 19.14 3.63
CA GLY A 65 -2.23 20.15 4.35
C GLY A 65 -2.50 21.60 3.93
N ARG A 66 -3.38 21.83 2.95
CA ARG A 66 -3.71 23.16 2.41
C ARG A 66 -5.17 23.51 2.65
N ILE A 67 -5.43 24.65 3.29
CA ILE A 67 -6.79 25.09 3.66
C ILE A 67 -7.66 25.33 2.42
N ASP A 68 -7.08 25.92 1.37
CA ASP A 68 -7.78 26.24 0.12
C ASP A 68 -8.25 24.98 -0.61
N PHE A 69 -7.36 23.99 -0.79
CA PHE A 69 -7.71 22.74 -1.46
C PHE A 69 -8.60 21.82 -0.61
N SER A 70 -8.33 21.73 0.70
CA SER A 70 -9.14 20.90 1.59
C SER A 70 -10.60 21.39 1.65
N SER A 71 -10.80 22.70 1.70
CA SER A 71 -12.13 23.32 1.63
C SER A 71 -12.82 23.07 0.28
N TYR A 72 -12.09 23.24 -0.83
CA TYR A 72 -12.63 23.01 -2.18
C TYR A 72 -13.06 21.56 -2.43
N LEU A 73 -12.25 20.59 -1.99
CA LEU A 73 -12.52 19.16 -2.16
C LEU A 73 -13.38 18.56 -1.02
N GLN A 74 -13.75 19.39 -0.04
CA GLN A 74 -14.49 19.00 1.17
C GLN A 74 -13.82 17.82 1.90
N ILE A 75 -12.49 17.83 1.96
CA ILE A 75 -11.71 16.88 2.76
C ILE A 75 -11.33 17.52 4.10
N GLU A 76 -11.10 16.68 5.11
CA GLU A 76 -10.58 17.13 6.40
C GLU A 76 -9.25 17.84 6.22
N TYR A 77 -9.16 19.06 6.74
CA TYR A 77 -7.91 19.81 6.81
C TYR A 77 -7.08 19.28 7.97
N ILE A 78 -5.84 18.89 7.68
CA ILE A 78 -4.89 18.37 8.67
C ILE A 78 -3.71 19.35 8.73
N PRO A 79 -3.61 20.19 9.79
CA PRO A 79 -2.49 21.10 9.95
C PRO A 79 -1.15 20.37 9.92
N GLY A 80 -0.21 20.86 9.12
CA GLY A 80 1.12 20.25 8.98
C GLY A 80 1.19 19.01 8.08
N ALA A 81 0.07 18.55 7.49
CA ALA A 81 0.09 17.38 6.60
C ALA A 81 0.96 17.57 5.34
N GLY A 82 1.27 18.80 4.96
CA GLY A 82 2.22 19.11 3.90
C GLY A 82 3.61 18.53 4.14
N GLU A 83 4.08 18.43 5.38
CA GLU A 83 5.38 17.83 5.71
C GLU A 83 5.47 16.34 5.32
N MET A 84 4.34 15.62 5.40
CA MET A 84 4.28 14.22 4.95
C MET A 84 4.50 14.10 3.44
N SER A 85 4.16 15.12 2.65
CA SER A 85 4.44 15.14 1.21
C SER A 85 5.94 15.20 0.93
N ILE A 86 6.72 15.86 1.79
CA ILE A 86 8.19 15.91 1.69
C ILE A 86 8.77 14.52 1.99
N TYR A 87 8.31 13.87 3.07
CA TYR A 87 8.71 12.49 3.37
C TYR A 87 8.37 11.53 2.23
N CYS A 88 7.15 11.59 1.70
CA CYS A 88 6.75 10.75 0.56
C CYS A 88 7.63 11.03 -0.67
N GLY A 89 7.94 12.30 -0.96
CA GLY A 89 8.86 12.68 -2.04
C GLY A 89 10.26 12.09 -1.86
N ALA A 90 10.81 12.14 -0.65
CA ALA A 90 12.09 11.50 -0.32
C ALA A 90 12.03 9.97 -0.48
N ALA A 91 10.94 9.33 -0.03
CA ALA A 91 10.73 7.90 -0.19
C ALA A 91 10.62 7.48 -1.66
N ILE A 92 9.98 8.29 -2.52
CA ILE A 92 9.93 8.06 -3.97
C ILE A 92 11.33 8.17 -4.58
N GLY A 93 12.09 9.20 -4.20
CA GLY A 93 13.48 9.36 -4.65
C GLY A 93 14.36 8.16 -4.26
N ALA A 94 14.26 7.71 -3.01
CA ALA A 94 14.94 6.51 -2.52
C ALA A 94 14.48 5.25 -3.26
N ALA A 95 13.17 5.12 -3.53
CA ALA A 95 12.61 3.99 -4.26
C ALA A 95 13.12 3.92 -5.71
N LEU A 96 13.18 5.06 -6.41
CA LEU A 96 13.75 5.14 -7.75
C LEU A 96 15.26 4.82 -7.75
N GLY A 97 16.00 5.34 -6.77
CA GLY A 97 17.43 5.05 -6.61
C GLY A 97 17.70 3.58 -6.29
N PHE A 98 16.88 2.95 -5.44
CA PHE A 98 16.99 1.53 -5.14
C PHE A 98 16.59 0.66 -6.34
N LEU A 99 15.51 1.02 -7.04
CA LEU A 99 15.03 0.31 -8.21
C LEU A 99 16.08 0.27 -9.34
N TRP A 100 16.95 1.29 -9.45
CA TRP A 100 18.08 1.27 -10.38
C TRP A 100 18.96 0.03 -10.23
N PHE A 101 19.18 -0.43 -8.98
CA PHE A 101 19.99 -1.61 -8.67
C PHE A 101 19.16 -2.88 -8.46
N ASN A 102 17.87 -2.73 -8.17
CA ASN A 102 16.96 -3.86 -7.88
C ASN A 102 16.11 -4.29 -9.09
N SER A 103 16.12 -3.53 -10.19
CA SER A 103 15.45 -3.94 -11.42
C SER A 103 16.09 -5.19 -12.01
N HIS A 104 15.28 -6.09 -12.56
CA HIS A 104 15.75 -7.38 -13.05
C HIS A 104 16.81 -7.26 -14.16
N PRO A 105 17.96 -7.98 -14.05
CA PRO A 105 18.38 -8.82 -12.93
C PRO A 105 18.91 -8.02 -11.74
N ALA A 106 18.40 -8.26 -10.52
CA ALA A 106 18.77 -7.47 -9.35
C ALA A 106 20.23 -7.64 -8.90
N GLU A 107 20.88 -6.52 -8.58
CA GLU A 107 22.21 -6.44 -7.96
C GLU A 107 22.12 -6.37 -6.43
N VAL A 108 21.03 -5.82 -5.90
CA VAL A 108 20.79 -5.63 -4.46
C VAL A 108 19.37 -6.04 -4.10
N PHE A 109 19.22 -6.78 -3.00
CA PHE A 109 17.92 -7.16 -2.42
C PHE A 109 17.50 -6.20 -1.30
N MET A 110 16.20 -5.99 -1.16
CA MET A 110 15.64 -5.06 -0.18
C MET A 110 15.74 -5.63 1.23
N GLY A 111 15.38 -6.91 1.38
CA GLY A 111 15.39 -7.63 2.65
C GLY A 111 14.36 -7.11 3.65
N ASP A 112 14.32 -7.72 4.83
CA ASP A 112 13.36 -7.37 5.88
C ASP A 112 13.51 -5.92 6.36
N THR A 113 14.74 -5.40 6.37
CA THR A 113 15.04 -4.03 6.76
C THR A 113 14.29 -3.02 5.89
N GLY A 114 14.33 -3.18 4.56
CA GLY A 114 13.64 -2.27 3.66
C GLY A 114 12.13 -2.52 3.61
N SER A 115 11.73 -3.78 3.49
CA SER A 115 10.32 -4.12 3.26
C SER A 115 9.43 -3.82 4.48
N LEU A 116 9.86 -4.17 5.70
CA LEU A 116 9.10 -3.87 6.92
C LEU A 116 9.05 -2.37 7.20
N ALA A 117 10.14 -1.65 6.93
CA ALA A 117 10.23 -0.20 7.12
C ALA A 117 9.32 0.56 6.14
N LEU A 118 9.36 0.22 4.84
CA LEU A 118 8.51 0.87 3.83
C LEU A 118 7.03 0.57 4.06
N GLY A 119 6.68 -0.68 4.37
CA GLY A 119 5.30 -1.03 4.69
C GLY A 119 4.82 -0.35 5.98
N GLY A 120 5.66 -0.26 7.01
CA GLY A 120 5.34 0.45 8.25
C GLY A 120 5.16 1.95 8.04
N ALA A 121 6.00 2.55 7.20
CA ALA A 121 5.90 3.96 6.81
C ALA A 121 4.60 4.25 6.04
N LEU A 122 4.21 3.41 5.08
CA LEU A 122 2.92 3.53 4.38
C LEU A 122 1.74 3.46 5.36
N GLY A 123 1.79 2.52 6.31
CA GLY A 123 0.78 2.40 7.37
C GLY A 123 0.70 3.65 8.25
N ALA A 124 1.85 4.17 8.68
CA ALA A 124 1.93 5.38 9.50
C ALA A 124 1.38 6.61 8.77
N ILE A 125 1.75 6.81 7.50
CA ILE A 125 1.25 7.92 6.68
C ILE A 125 -0.28 7.83 6.51
N ALA A 126 -0.80 6.63 6.25
CA ALA A 126 -2.23 6.44 6.12
C ALA A 126 -2.99 6.80 7.42
N ILE A 127 -2.45 6.44 8.59
CA ILE A 127 -3.01 6.79 9.90
C ILE A 127 -2.97 8.31 10.13
N LEU A 128 -1.81 8.94 9.89
CA LEU A 128 -1.63 10.37 10.09
C LEU A 128 -2.52 11.21 9.17
N LEU A 129 -2.78 10.74 7.95
CA LEU A 129 -3.69 11.38 6.99
C LEU A 129 -5.16 11.00 7.18
N LYS A 130 -5.50 10.16 8.17
CA LYS A 130 -6.87 9.65 8.39
C LYS A 130 -7.44 8.91 7.17
N LYS A 131 -6.56 8.24 6.40
CA LYS A 131 -6.83 7.53 5.14
C LYS A 131 -6.51 6.04 5.23
N GLU A 132 -6.72 5.43 6.39
CA GLU A 132 -6.40 4.02 6.65
C GLU A 132 -7.16 3.08 5.70
N LEU A 133 -8.43 3.37 5.41
CA LEU A 133 -9.22 2.58 4.47
C LEU A 133 -8.78 2.77 3.00
N LEU A 134 -8.25 3.94 2.65
CA LEU A 134 -7.68 4.15 1.32
C LEU A 134 -6.34 3.42 1.14
N LEU A 135 -5.64 3.08 2.24
CA LEU A 135 -4.43 2.24 2.17
C LEU A 135 -4.72 0.89 1.53
N VAL A 136 -5.89 0.30 1.84
CA VAL A 136 -6.34 -0.97 1.24
C VAL A 136 -6.54 -0.84 -0.27
N ILE A 137 -6.98 0.32 -0.75
CA ILE A 137 -7.18 0.59 -2.17
C ILE A 137 -5.84 0.80 -2.87
N VAL A 138 -5.05 1.79 -2.42
CA VAL A 138 -3.76 2.12 -3.06
C VAL A 138 -2.76 0.97 -2.98
N GLY A 139 -2.74 0.27 -1.84
CA GLY A 139 -1.97 -0.95 -1.62
C GLY A 139 -2.68 -2.21 -2.12
N GLY A 140 -3.65 -2.10 -3.03
CA GLY A 140 -4.49 -3.22 -3.46
C GLY A 140 -3.70 -4.43 -3.96
N VAL A 141 -2.55 -4.21 -4.62
CA VAL A 141 -1.66 -5.32 -5.02
C VAL A 141 -1.07 -6.04 -3.80
N PHE A 142 -0.56 -5.30 -2.81
CA PHE A 142 -0.07 -5.88 -1.54
C PHE A 142 -1.18 -6.65 -0.81
N VAL A 143 -2.41 -6.13 -0.83
CA VAL A 143 -3.57 -6.80 -0.23
C VAL A 143 -3.87 -8.11 -0.97
N ILE A 144 -3.85 -8.12 -2.30
CA ILE A 144 -4.07 -9.34 -3.10
C ILE A 144 -2.99 -10.39 -2.80
N GLU A 145 -1.73 -9.97 -2.66
CA GLU A 145 -0.63 -10.85 -2.29
C GLU A 145 -0.86 -11.52 -0.93
N VAL A 146 -1.17 -10.73 0.10
CA VAL A 146 -1.50 -11.24 1.45
C VAL A 146 -2.71 -12.17 1.41
N LEU A 147 -3.79 -11.78 0.73
CA LEU A 147 -4.99 -12.59 0.61
C LEU A 147 -4.70 -13.92 -0.08
N SER A 148 -3.81 -13.95 -1.08
CA SER A 148 -3.42 -15.18 -1.75
C SER A 148 -2.75 -16.16 -0.80
N VAL A 149 -1.88 -15.67 0.10
CA VAL A 149 -1.22 -16.48 1.13
C VAL A 149 -2.23 -16.98 2.15
N ILE A 150 -3.12 -16.13 2.65
CA ILE A 150 -4.17 -16.51 3.60
C ILE A 150 -5.06 -17.61 3.00
N ILE A 151 -5.57 -17.42 1.78
CA ILE A 151 -6.41 -18.39 1.08
C ILE A 151 -5.67 -19.72 0.89
N GLN A 152 -4.40 -19.67 0.49
CA GLN A 152 -3.59 -20.86 0.26
C GLN A 152 -3.36 -21.65 1.56
N VAL A 153 -3.00 -20.98 2.66
CA VAL A 153 -2.77 -21.59 3.97
C VAL A 153 -4.06 -22.20 4.53
N LEU A 154 -5.18 -21.47 4.44
CA LEU A 154 -6.49 -21.97 4.87
C LEU A 154 -6.92 -23.19 4.04
N SER A 155 -6.76 -23.15 2.71
CA SER A 155 -7.06 -24.30 1.86
C SER A 155 -6.19 -25.50 2.20
N TYR A 156 -4.88 -25.33 2.37
CA TYR A 156 -3.99 -26.44 2.69
C TYR A 156 -4.35 -27.08 4.04
N ARG A 157 -4.67 -26.26 5.05
CA ARG A 157 -5.07 -26.70 6.38
C ARG A 157 -6.43 -27.40 6.40
N TYR A 158 -7.45 -26.84 5.76
CA TYR A 158 -8.83 -27.33 5.87
C TYR A 158 -9.25 -28.31 4.78
N ARG A 159 -8.57 -28.32 3.63
CA ARG A 159 -8.90 -29.22 2.50
C ARG A 159 -7.91 -30.38 2.35
N GLY A 160 -7.19 -30.71 3.41
CA GLY A 160 -6.29 -31.88 3.46
C GLY A 160 -5.14 -31.79 2.46
N GLY A 161 -4.41 -30.67 2.45
CA GLY A 161 -3.24 -30.47 1.59
C GLY A 161 -3.54 -29.97 0.17
N LYS A 162 -4.80 -29.68 -0.16
CA LYS A 162 -5.17 -29.14 -1.48
C LYS A 162 -4.80 -27.66 -1.60
N ARG A 163 -4.05 -27.33 -2.65
CA ARG A 163 -3.66 -25.96 -3.02
C ARG A 163 -4.73 -25.28 -3.88
N VAL A 164 -4.87 -23.95 -3.78
CA VAL A 164 -5.73 -23.13 -4.67
C VAL A 164 -4.88 -22.55 -5.79
N PHE A 165 -3.77 -21.91 -5.43
CA PHE A 165 -2.77 -21.42 -6.36
C PHE A 165 -1.64 -22.44 -6.49
N LYS A 166 -0.92 -22.42 -7.62
CA LYS A 166 0.27 -23.27 -7.82
C LYS A 166 1.31 -23.04 -6.70
N MET A 167 1.52 -21.79 -6.34
CA MET A 167 2.31 -21.31 -5.22
C MET A 167 1.70 -20.00 -4.73
N ALA A 168 1.87 -19.69 -3.44
CA ALA A 168 1.57 -18.37 -2.88
C ALA A 168 2.90 -17.79 -2.37
N PRO A 169 3.14 -16.48 -2.47
CA PRO A 169 2.20 -15.42 -2.92
C PRO A 169 1.86 -15.45 -4.43
N ILE A 170 0.94 -14.62 -4.89
CA ILE A 170 0.29 -14.76 -6.21
C ILE A 170 1.24 -14.48 -7.38
N HIS A 171 2.30 -13.69 -7.20
CA HIS A 171 3.31 -13.49 -8.24
C HIS A 171 3.96 -14.84 -8.66
N HIS A 172 4.32 -15.70 -7.70
CA HIS A 172 4.87 -17.02 -8.00
C HIS A 172 3.87 -17.94 -8.71
N HIS A 173 2.56 -17.76 -8.49
CA HIS A 173 1.56 -18.49 -9.25
C HIS A 173 1.63 -18.15 -10.75
N PHE A 174 1.86 -16.88 -11.10
CA PHE A 174 2.01 -16.45 -12.49
C PHE A 174 3.34 -16.92 -13.10
N GLU A 175 4.43 -16.90 -12.34
CA GLU A 175 5.73 -17.45 -12.76
C GLU A 175 5.63 -18.94 -13.10
N LEU A 176 5.05 -19.74 -12.20
CA LEU A 176 4.78 -21.17 -12.44
C LEU A 176 3.71 -21.43 -13.50
N SER A 177 3.07 -20.38 -14.01
CA SER A 177 2.19 -20.42 -15.19
C SER A 177 2.88 -20.01 -16.47
N GLY A 178 4.20 -19.86 -16.45
CA GLY A 178 5.05 -19.60 -17.60
C GLY A 178 5.25 -18.12 -17.91
N TRP A 179 4.89 -17.21 -17.00
CA TRP A 179 5.16 -15.79 -17.21
C TRP A 179 6.60 -15.47 -16.77
N PRO A 180 7.37 -14.75 -17.60
CA PRO A 180 8.64 -14.19 -17.16
C PRO A 180 8.44 -13.25 -15.97
N GLU A 181 9.37 -13.27 -15.01
CA GLU A 181 9.33 -12.45 -13.80
C GLU A 181 9.13 -10.97 -14.12
N SER A 182 9.94 -10.41 -15.03
CA SER A 182 9.80 -9.01 -15.49
C SER A 182 8.41 -8.68 -16.03
N LYS A 183 7.73 -9.65 -16.66
CA LYS A 183 6.35 -9.48 -17.15
C LYS A 183 5.34 -9.44 -16.00
N VAL A 184 5.55 -10.23 -14.95
CA VAL A 184 4.72 -10.20 -13.74
C VAL A 184 4.88 -8.84 -13.05
N VAL A 185 6.13 -8.43 -12.82
CA VAL A 185 6.49 -7.15 -12.17
C VAL A 185 5.83 -5.96 -12.86
N VAL A 186 6.05 -5.79 -14.16
CA VAL A 186 5.49 -4.66 -14.92
C VAL A 186 3.96 -4.68 -14.93
N ARG A 187 3.33 -5.86 -15.03
CA ARG A 187 1.86 -5.97 -14.98
C ARG A 187 1.32 -5.58 -13.61
N PHE A 188 2.01 -5.96 -12.54
CA PHE A 188 1.61 -5.61 -11.18
C PHE A 188 1.79 -4.12 -10.94
N TRP A 189 2.83 -3.49 -11.50
CA TRP A 189 2.98 -2.03 -11.48
C TRP A 189 1.85 -1.32 -12.23
N ILE A 190 1.42 -1.82 -13.39
CA ILE A 190 0.27 -1.26 -14.11
C ILE A 190 -0.98 -1.30 -13.22
N ILE A 191 -1.25 -2.44 -12.56
CA ILE A 191 -2.39 -2.59 -11.64
C ILE A 191 -2.23 -1.65 -10.43
N GLY A 192 -1.03 -1.56 -9.85
CA GLY A 192 -0.71 -0.64 -8.76
C GLY A 192 -0.92 0.83 -9.15
N ALA A 193 -0.54 1.22 -10.35
CA ALA A 193 -0.76 2.57 -10.88
C ALA A 193 -2.26 2.85 -11.05
N LEU A 194 -3.04 1.88 -11.51
CA LEU A 194 -4.51 2.00 -11.57
C LEU A 194 -5.12 2.17 -10.18
N PHE A 195 -4.64 1.45 -9.17
CA PHE A 195 -5.08 1.64 -7.79
C PHE A 195 -4.69 3.00 -7.20
N ALA A 196 -3.48 3.50 -7.51
CA ALA A 196 -3.04 4.84 -7.15
C ALA A 196 -3.92 5.93 -7.78
N LEU A 197 -4.22 5.80 -9.07
CA LEU A 197 -5.14 6.70 -9.76
C LEU A 197 -6.56 6.60 -9.20
N LEU A 198 -7.04 5.40 -8.87
CA LEU A 198 -8.34 5.20 -8.25
C LEU A 198 -8.42 5.90 -6.89
N MET A 199 -7.38 5.76 -6.05
CA MET A 199 -7.28 6.48 -4.78
C MET A 199 -7.36 7.99 -4.98
N LEU A 200 -6.58 8.55 -5.91
CA LEU A 200 -6.62 9.99 -6.20
C LEU A 200 -7.96 10.43 -6.78
N ALA A 201 -8.61 9.61 -7.60
CA ALA A 201 -9.94 9.88 -8.12
C ALA A 201 -10.98 10.00 -7.00
N THR A 202 -10.83 9.27 -5.88
CA THR A 202 -11.74 9.40 -4.71
C THR A 202 -11.72 10.79 -4.06
N LEU A 203 -10.72 11.63 -4.34
CA LEU A 203 -10.71 13.03 -3.90
C LEU A 203 -11.82 13.83 -4.57
N LYS A 204 -12.12 13.53 -5.85
CA LYS A 204 -13.04 14.30 -6.69
C LYS A 204 -14.34 13.56 -6.97
N VAL A 205 -14.29 12.22 -7.04
CA VAL A 205 -15.47 11.36 -7.15
C VAL A 205 -16.16 11.37 -5.80
N ARG A 206 -16.99 12.39 -5.61
CA ARG A 206 -17.80 12.65 -4.43
C ARG A 206 -19.06 13.42 -4.80
#